data_AF-A0A8S3V8W4-F1
#
_entry.id   AF-A0A8S3V8W4-F1
#
_cell.length_a   1.000
_cell.length_b   1.000
_cell.length_c   1.000
_cell.angle_alpha   90.00
_cell.angle_beta   90.00
_cell.angle_gamma   90.00
#
_symmetry.space_group_name_H-M   'P 1'
#
loop_
_entity.id
_entity.type
_entity.pdbx_description
1 polymer ?
#
loop_
_entity_poly.entity_id
_entity_poly.type
_entity_poly.pdbx_seq_one_letter_code
_entity_poly.pdbx_strand_id
1 'polypeptide(L)'
;MQTKWNAENPNYHYIAQVNPSIRVRFINRHRLYSQDIDRVQRKAARFVYNQYTDTSPGCVTGLLDQLQWDPLQYRRIKQRLVLCYKIQNQLVEIQPAIYYTSGDNRTRGGHRLRQIRATKEVYNNSFFPRSIRDWNLLPDTVAAAPTLEEFRARLASVPWTQMQPN
;
A
#
# COMPACT_ATOMS: atom_id res chain seq x y z
N MET A 1 -25.69 29.25 4.71
CA MET A 1 -26.44 29.03 3.46
C MET A 1 -26.71 27.53 3.30
N GLN A 2 -27.84 27.07 3.83
CA GLN A 2 -28.34 25.69 3.69
C GLN A 2 -28.75 25.41 2.23
N THR A 3 -28.18 24.38 1.63
CA THR A 3 -28.77 23.72 0.45
C THR A 3 -29.76 22.67 0.93
N LYS A 4 -31.04 22.90 0.61
CA LYS A 4 -32.18 22.02 0.92
C LYS A 4 -32.04 20.69 0.17
N TRP A 5 -32.20 19.58 0.88
CA TRP A 5 -32.33 18.23 0.34
C TRP A 5 -33.73 18.04 -0.25
N ASN A 6 -33.82 17.73 -1.54
CA ASN A 6 -35.08 17.32 -2.18
C ASN A 6 -35.36 15.85 -1.84
N ALA A 7 -36.50 15.60 -1.20
CA ALA A 7 -36.86 14.36 -0.51
C ALA A 7 -37.70 13.37 -1.35
N GLU A 8 -37.47 13.27 -2.65
CA GLU A 8 -38.34 12.47 -3.55
C GLU A 8 -37.58 11.37 -4.29
N ASN A 9 -36.86 10.52 -3.56
CA ASN A 9 -36.36 9.28 -4.14
C ASN A 9 -36.38 8.14 -3.10
N PRO A 10 -37.40 7.25 -3.14
CA PRO A 10 -37.64 6.25 -2.09
C PRO A 10 -36.50 5.22 -1.93
N ASN A 11 -35.59 5.12 -2.89
CA ASN A 11 -34.48 4.15 -2.86
C ASN A 11 -33.31 4.53 -1.93
N TYR A 12 -33.25 5.76 -1.42
CA TYR A 12 -32.15 6.19 -0.54
C TYR A 12 -32.41 6.02 0.96
N HIS A 13 -33.62 5.58 1.35
CA HIS A 13 -33.97 5.45 2.77
C HIS A 13 -33.35 4.22 3.45
N TYR A 14 -32.96 3.18 2.69
CA TYR A 14 -32.54 1.89 3.26
C TYR A 14 -31.05 1.73 3.54
N ILE A 15 -30.19 2.57 2.93
CA ILE A 15 -28.72 2.44 3.02
C ILE A 15 -28.06 3.34 4.07
N ALA A 16 -28.79 4.33 4.62
CA ALA A 16 -28.26 5.26 5.62
C ALA A 16 -28.36 4.74 7.07
N GLN A 17 -29.19 3.71 7.33
CA GLN A 17 -29.41 3.18 8.68
C GLN A 17 -28.56 1.93 9.02
N VAL A 18 -27.81 1.37 8.07
CA VAL A 18 -27.00 0.18 8.31
C VAL A 18 -25.60 0.55 8.83
N ASN A 19 -25.59 0.86 10.13
CA ASN A 19 -24.53 0.61 11.11
C ASN A 19 -23.16 1.32 10.92
N PRO A 20 -23.03 2.58 11.40
CA PRO A 20 -21.75 3.28 11.54
C PRO A 20 -20.66 2.49 12.29
N SER A 21 -21.05 1.56 13.18
CA SER A 21 -20.10 0.79 13.99
C SER A 21 -19.29 -0.22 13.18
N ILE A 22 -19.83 -0.76 12.09
CA ILE A 22 -19.10 -1.75 11.27
C ILE A 22 -17.97 -1.07 10.51
N ARG A 23 -18.23 0.13 9.97
CA ARG A 23 -17.25 0.90 9.21
C ARG A 23 -16.10 1.38 10.11
N VAL A 24 -16.42 1.86 11.31
CA VAL A 24 -15.42 2.28 12.32
C VAL A 24 -14.63 1.07 12.85
N ARG A 25 -15.27 -0.09 13.08
CA ARG A 25 -14.59 -1.33 13.48
C ARG A 25 -13.57 -1.81 12.45
N PHE A 26 -13.88 -1.70 11.15
CA PHE A 26 -13.00 -2.16 10.08
C PHE A 26 -11.75 -1.27 9.93
N ILE A 27 -11.93 0.06 9.99
CA ILE A 27 -10.82 1.03 9.95
C ILE A 27 -9.92 0.87 11.20
N ASN A 28 -10.52 0.68 12.37
CA ASN A 28 -9.77 0.45 13.61
C ASN A 28 -8.93 -0.84 13.57
N ARG A 29 -9.45 -1.93 12.99
CA ARG A 29 -8.71 -3.20 12.89
C ARG A 29 -7.42 -3.08 12.07
N HIS A 30 -7.46 -2.39 10.94
CA HIS A 30 -6.25 -2.15 10.11
C HIS A 30 -5.23 -1.26 10.81
N ARG A 31 -5.69 -0.27 11.59
CA ARG A 31 -4.84 0.63 12.37
C ARG A 31 -4.16 -0.11 13.53
N LEU A 32 -4.90 -0.97 14.25
CA LEU A 32 -4.37 -1.79 15.35
C LEU A 32 -3.32 -2.79 14.87
N TYR A 33 -3.59 -3.51 13.77
CA TYR A 33 -2.63 -4.47 13.21
C TYR A 33 -1.31 -3.81 12.76
N SER A 34 -1.37 -2.57 12.29
CA SER A 34 -0.17 -1.81 11.92
C SER A 34 0.64 -1.43 13.16
N GLN A 35 -0.02 -1.00 14.24
CA GLN A 35 0.62 -0.68 15.52
C GLN A 35 1.27 -1.90 16.17
N ASP A 36 0.64 -3.07 16.08
CA ASP A 36 1.19 -4.30 16.65
C ASP A 36 2.49 -4.74 15.97
N ILE A 37 2.61 -4.54 14.66
CA ILE A 37 3.83 -4.92 13.92
C ILE A 37 4.93 -3.86 14.09
N ASP A 38 4.56 -2.58 14.23
CA ASP A 38 5.52 -1.53 14.60
C ASP A 38 6.11 -1.78 16.00
N ARG A 39 5.34 -2.38 16.92
CA ARG A 39 5.86 -2.82 18.23
C ARG A 39 6.93 -3.89 18.11
N VAL A 40 6.81 -4.80 17.14
CA VAL A 40 7.84 -5.82 16.87
C VAL A 40 9.13 -5.16 16.39
N GLN A 41 9.04 -4.21 15.44
CA GLN A 41 10.21 -3.47 14.93
C GLN A 41 10.89 -2.68 16.06
N ARG A 42 10.10 -2.02 16.92
CA ARG A 42 10.59 -1.30 18.10
C ARG A 42 11.30 -2.20 19.11
N LYS A 43 10.77 -3.40 19.36
CA LYS A 43 11.43 -4.40 20.23
C LYS A 43 12.73 -4.90 19.62
N ALA A 44 12.76 -5.14 18.31
CA ALA A 44 13.98 -5.57 17.62
C ALA A 44 15.08 -4.50 17.68
N ALA A 45 14.74 -3.21 17.51
CA ALA A 45 15.71 -2.13 17.65
C ALA A 45 16.33 -2.08 19.06
N ARG A 46 15.51 -2.24 20.10
CA ARG A 46 15.99 -2.37 21.49
C ARG A 46 16.93 -3.56 21.68
N PHE A 47 16.60 -4.69 21.07
CA PHE A 47 17.42 -5.90 21.14
C PHE A 47 18.80 -5.69 20.52
N VAL A 48 18.86 -5.10 19.32
CA VAL A 48 20.13 -4.84 18.61
C VAL A 48 21.06 -3.92 19.40
N TYR A 49 20.52 -2.85 19.99
CA TYR A 49 21.31 -1.91 20.79
C TYR A 49 21.48 -2.32 22.25
N ASN A 50 20.95 -3.48 22.67
CA ASN A 50 20.93 -3.93 24.06
C ASN A 50 20.28 -2.91 25.03
N GLN A 51 19.29 -2.15 24.55
CA GLN A 51 18.64 -1.04 25.26
C GLN A 51 17.24 -1.43 25.77
N TYR A 52 17.19 -2.01 26.98
CA TYR A 52 15.94 -2.49 27.60
C TYR A 52 15.41 -1.59 28.72
N THR A 53 16.27 -0.78 29.33
CA THR A 53 15.96 -0.02 30.55
C THR A 53 15.42 1.37 30.24
N ASP A 54 15.92 2.01 29.19
CA ASP A 54 15.53 3.36 28.85
C ASP A 54 14.11 3.39 28.27
N THR A 55 13.21 4.07 28.99
CA THR A 55 11.79 4.24 28.64
C THR A 55 11.47 5.71 28.36
N SER A 56 12.49 6.56 28.19
CA SER A 56 12.31 7.96 27.87
C SER A 56 11.54 8.13 26.54
N PRO A 57 10.66 9.14 26.45
CA PRO A 57 9.90 9.38 25.24
C PRO A 57 10.86 9.72 24.09
N GLY A 58 10.79 8.93 23.01
CA GLY A 58 11.64 9.12 21.83
C GLY A 58 12.91 8.25 21.77
N CYS A 59 13.29 7.56 22.86
CA CYS A 59 14.47 6.67 22.88
C CYS A 59 14.45 5.67 21.72
N VAL A 60 13.36 4.92 21.56
CA VAL A 60 13.25 3.90 20.50
C VAL A 60 13.20 4.53 19.11
N THR A 61 12.68 5.75 18.97
CA THR A 61 12.70 6.47 17.69
C THR A 61 14.14 6.79 17.32
N GLY A 62 14.95 7.31 18.27
CA GLY A 62 16.38 7.52 18.06
C GLY A 62 17.14 6.24 17.72
N LEU A 63 16.80 5.12 18.36
CA LEU A 63 17.38 3.82 17.98
C LEU A 63 17.02 3.43 16.55
N LEU A 64 15.76 3.62 16.13
CA LEU A 64 15.33 3.32 14.76
C LEU A 64 16.02 4.21 13.73
N ASP A 65 16.23 5.49 14.06
CA ASP A 65 16.97 6.44 13.23
C ASP A 65 18.44 6.03 13.10
N GLN A 66 19.08 5.55 14.18
CA GLN A 66 20.45 5.03 14.10
C GLN A 66 20.54 3.75 13.27
N LEU A 67 19.51 2.90 13.34
CA LEU A 67 19.45 1.62 12.63
C LEU A 67 19.25 1.78 11.12
N GLN A 68 18.77 2.96 10.68
CA GLN A 68 18.48 3.30 9.27
C GLN A 68 17.61 2.24 8.57
N TRP A 69 16.70 1.64 9.33
CA TRP A 69 15.82 0.60 8.85
C TRP A 69 14.66 1.18 8.07
N ASP A 70 14.44 0.68 6.85
CA ASP A 70 13.25 1.00 6.05
C ASP A 70 11.98 0.88 6.91
N PRO A 71 11.03 1.83 6.87
CA PRO A 71 9.78 1.70 7.61
C PRO A 71 8.98 0.50 7.10
N LEU A 72 8.26 -0.18 8.01
CA LEU A 72 7.47 -1.38 7.69
C LEU A 72 6.54 -1.18 6.48
N GLN A 73 5.91 -0.01 6.40
CA GLN A 73 5.00 0.33 5.29
C GLN A 73 5.73 0.31 3.94
N TYR A 74 6.94 0.85 3.89
CA TYR A 74 7.76 0.88 2.69
C TYR A 74 8.22 -0.52 2.28
N ARG A 75 8.65 -1.36 3.25
CA ARG A 75 8.96 -2.77 2.98
C ARG A 75 7.78 -3.54 2.40
N ARG A 76 6.57 -3.31 2.94
CA ARG A 76 5.32 -3.93 2.44
C ARG A 76 4.97 -3.47 1.03
N ILE A 77 5.20 -2.21 0.70
CA ILE A 77 5.02 -1.68 -0.67
C ILE A 77 6.01 -2.39 -1.60
N LYS A 78 7.31 -2.45 -1.24
CA LYS A 78 8.33 -3.16 -2.03
C LYS A 78 7.95 -4.62 -2.30
N GLN A 79 7.60 -5.37 -1.26
CA GLN A 79 7.21 -6.79 -1.40
C GLN A 79 6.01 -6.98 -2.33
N ARG A 80 5.02 -6.09 -2.22
CA ARG A 80 3.81 -6.12 -3.04
C ARG A 80 4.10 -5.79 -4.50
N LEU A 81 4.96 -4.81 -4.77
CA LEU A 81 5.43 -4.46 -6.11
C LEU A 81 6.28 -5.59 -6.72
N VAL A 82 7.13 -6.24 -5.92
CA VAL A 82 7.87 -7.44 -6.35
C VAL A 82 6.93 -8.57 -6.73
N LEU A 83 5.86 -8.81 -5.97
CA LEU A 83 4.86 -9.80 -6.33
C LEU A 83 4.11 -9.39 -7.62
N CYS A 84 3.77 -8.11 -7.78
CA CYS A 84 3.17 -7.59 -9.00
C CYS A 84 4.06 -7.85 -10.24
N TYR A 85 5.37 -7.56 -10.14
CA TYR A 85 6.35 -7.86 -11.19
C TYR A 85 6.37 -9.36 -11.52
N LYS A 86 6.40 -10.22 -10.50
CA LYS A 86 6.40 -11.67 -10.69
C LYS A 86 5.15 -12.17 -11.41
N ILE A 87 3.98 -11.65 -11.09
CA ILE A 87 2.72 -12.03 -11.75
C ILE A 87 2.74 -11.57 -13.21
N GLN A 88 3.15 -10.32 -13.48
CA GLN A 88 3.25 -9.79 -14.85
C GLN A 88 4.18 -10.61 -15.74
N ASN A 89 5.34 -11.01 -15.21
CA ASN A 89 6.34 -11.79 -15.93
C ASN A 89 6.12 -13.31 -15.82
N GLN A 90 4.96 -13.75 -15.33
CA GLN A 90 4.57 -15.18 -15.21
C GLN A 90 5.58 -16.03 -14.41
N LEU A 91 6.26 -15.42 -13.43
CA LEU A 91 7.17 -16.09 -12.50
C LEU A 91 6.42 -16.76 -11.33
N VAL A 92 5.09 -16.71 -11.34
CA VAL A 92 4.17 -17.31 -10.37
C VAL A 92 2.97 -17.86 -11.17
N GLU A 93 2.32 -18.90 -10.66
CA GLU A 93 1.14 -19.57 -11.25
C GLU A 93 -0.15 -18.74 -11.29
N ILE A 94 -0.04 -17.40 -11.27
CA ILE A 94 -1.18 -16.49 -11.39
C ILE A 94 -1.17 -15.94 -12.81
N GLN A 95 -2.24 -16.19 -13.56
CA GLN A 95 -2.38 -15.70 -14.93
C GLN A 95 -2.59 -14.18 -14.95
N PRO A 96 -1.64 -13.39 -15.49
CA PRO A 96 -1.74 -11.92 -15.44
C PRO A 96 -2.93 -11.38 -16.24
N ALA A 97 -3.31 -12.04 -17.33
CA ALA A 97 -4.41 -11.59 -18.21
C ALA A 97 -5.78 -11.50 -17.51
N ILE A 98 -5.98 -12.25 -16.42
CA ILE A 98 -7.23 -12.24 -15.65
C ILE A 98 -7.32 -10.99 -14.78
N TYR A 99 -6.19 -10.52 -14.24
CA TYR A 99 -6.16 -9.50 -13.18
C TYR A 99 -5.59 -8.16 -13.63
N TYR A 100 -4.79 -8.15 -14.70
CA TYR A 100 -4.11 -6.98 -15.22
C TYR A 100 -4.57 -6.68 -16.64
N THR A 101 -4.87 -5.42 -16.87
CA THR A 101 -5.10 -4.87 -18.22
C THR A 101 -4.03 -3.82 -18.46
N SER A 102 -3.31 -3.93 -19.57
CA SER A 102 -2.33 -2.93 -19.95
C SER A 102 -2.98 -1.56 -20.13
N GLY A 103 -2.28 -0.51 -19.72
CA GLY A 103 -2.69 0.87 -19.99
C GLY A 103 -2.59 1.21 -21.49
N ASP A 104 -3.15 2.35 -21.87
CA ASP A 104 -2.99 2.87 -23.23
C ASP A 104 -1.53 3.36 -23.44
N ASN A 105 -0.77 2.59 -24.22
CA ASN A 105 0.62 2.89 -24.56
C ASN A 105 0.80 4.15 -25.41
N ARG A 106 -0.28 4.68 -26.00
CA ARG A 106 -0.18 5.75 -27.00
C ARG A 106 0.17 7.12 -26.41
N THR A 107 0.00 7.30 -25.10
CA THR A 107 0.24 8.60 -24.45
C THR A 107 1.06 8.54 -23.16
N ARG A 108 1.24 7.38 -22.53
CA ARG A 108 1.79 7.31 -21.15
C ARG A 108 2.51 5.98 -20.85
N GLY A 109 3.75 5.82 -21.30
CA GLY A 109 4.71 4.81 -20.80
C GLY A 109 4.31 3.34 -21.00
N GLY A 110 5.20 2.53 -21.57
CA GLY A 110 4.93 1.14 -21.98
C GLY A 110 4.46 0.17 -20.88
N HIS A 111 4.69 0.52 -19.61
CA HIS A 111 4.62 -0.41 -18.48
C HIS A 111 3.48 -0.09 -17.50
N ARG A 112 2.58 0.83 -17.84
CA ARG A 112 1.46 1.19 -16.97
C ARG A 112 0.32 0.18 -17.02
N LEU A 113 -0.31 -0.02 -15.87
CA LEU A 113 -1.48 -0.88 -15.73
C LEU A 113 -2.75 -0.04 -15.61
N ARG A 114 -3.85 -0.50 -16.21
CA ARG A 114 -5.16 0.13 -16.07
C ARG A 114 -5.61 0.04 -14.61
N GLN A 115 -5.84 1.20 -13.99
CA GLN A 115 -6.34 1.26 -12.62
C GLN A 115 -7.72 0.62 -12.51
N ILE A 116 -7.85 -0.40 -11.64
CA ILE A 116 -9.13 -0.99 -11.29
C ILE A 116 -9.94 0.04 -10.49
N ARG A 117 -11.13 0.39 -10.97
CA ARG A 117 -12.08 1.24 -10.25
C ARG A 117 -12.90 0.38 -9.31
N ALA A 118 -12.71 0.58 -8.01
CA ALA A 118 -13.45 -0.10 -6.96
C ALA A 118 -14.31 0.90 -6.20
N THR A 119 -15.59 0.61 -6.03
CA THR A 119 -16.50 1.44 -5.20
C THR A 119 -16.35 1.13 -3.72
N LYS A 120 -16.08 -0.13 -3.37
CA LYS A 120 -15.87 -0.58 -1.99
C LYS A 120 -14.42 -0.35 -1.57
N GLU A 121 -14.25 0.38 -0.47
CA GLU A 121 -12.94 0.66 0.14
C GLU A 121 -12.14 -0.63 0.46
N VAL A 122 -12.83 -1.66 0.94
CA VAL A 122 -12.22 -2.98 1.22
C VAL A 122 -11.57 -3.58 -0.01
N TYR A 123 -12.27 -3.55 -1.16
CA TYR A 123 -11.73 -4.06 -2.41
C TYR A 123 -10.63 -3.12 -2.95
N ASN A 124 -10.82 -1.81 -2.83
CA ASN A 124 -9.81 -0.81 -3.23
C ASN A 124 -8.47 -0.96 -2.47
N ASN A 125 -8.52 -1.47 -1.24
CA ASN A 125 -7.35 -1.77 -0.39
C ASN A 125 -6.86 -3.22 -0.51
N SER A 126 -7.53 -4.06 -1.31
CA SER A 126 -7.07 -5.41 -1.63
C SER A 126 -5.84 -5.39 -2.53
N PHE A 127 -5.20 -6.54 -2.70
CA PHE A 127 -3.91 -6.67 -3.39
C PHE A 127 -3.92 -6.01 -4.78
N PHE A 128 -4.79 -6.41 -5.71
CA PHE A 128 -4.70 -5.95 -7.11
C PHE A 128 -4.94 -4.44 -7.28
N PRO A 129 -6.06 -3.84 -6.83
CA PRO A 129 -6.32 -2.41 -7.08
C PRO A 129 -5.27 -1.51 -6.43
N ARG A 130 -4.79 -1.91 -5.24
CA ARG A 130 -3.77 -1.18 -4.50
C ARG A 130 -2.38 -1.32 -5.12
N SER A 131 -2.00 -2.52 -5.57
CA SER A 131 -0.68 -2.76 -6.20
C SER A 131 -0.58 -2.06 -7.55
N ILE A 132 -1.66 -2.04 -8.34
CA ILE A 132 -1.72 -1.32 -9.62
C ILE A 132 -1.50 0.18 -9.42
N ARG A 133 -2.09 0.75 -8.36
CA ARG A 133 -1.89 2.17 -8.02
C ARG A 133 -0.44 2.46 -7.74
N ASP A 134 0.17 1.69 -6.84
CA ASP A 134 1.57 1.88 -6.46
C ASP A 134 2.53 1.60 -7.63
N TRP A 135 2.21 0.64 -8.48
CA TRP A 135 2.96 0.33 -9.70
C TRP A 135 2.97 1.52 -10.66
N ASN A 136 1.83 2.18 -10.85
CA ASN A 136 1.70 3.32 -11.75
C ASN A 136 2.39 4.61 -11.25
N LEU A 137 2.78 4.65 -9.97
CA LEU A 137 3.62 5.70 -9.37
C LEU A 137 5.11 5.46 -9.61
N LEU A 138 5.51 4.24 -9.99
CA LEU A 138 6.92 3.94 -10.25
C LEU A 138 7.41 4.68 -11.50
N PRO A 139 8.69 5.10 -11.50
CA PRO A 139 9.35 5.52 -12.73
C PRO A 139 9.36 4.39 -13.76
N ASP A 140 9.17 4.73 -15.04
CA ASP A 140 9.20 3.75 -16.14
C ASP A 140 10.53 2.99 -16.19
N THR A 141 11.65 3.62 -15.80
CA THR A 141 12.96 2.96 -15.69
C THR A 141 12.96 1.81 -14.70
N VAL A 142 12.18 1.88 -13.62
CA VAL A 142 12.07 0.80 -12.63
C VAL A 142 11.14 -0.29 -13.15
N ALA A 143 9.98 0.10 -13.69
CA ALA A 143 8.98 -0.83 -14.20
C ALA A 143 9.46 -1.62 -15.45
N ALA A 144 10.32 -1.02 -16.26
CA ALA A 144 10.93 -1.62 -17.46
C ALA A 144 12.12 -2.54 -17.16
N ALA A 145 12.37 -2.91 -15.89
CA ALA A 145 13.49 -3.78 -15.56
C ALA A 145 13.35 -5.18 -16.21
N PRO A 146 14.38 -5.67 -16.92
CA PRO A 146 14.31 -6.94 -17.66
C PRO A 146 14.34 -8.17 -16.76
N THR A 147 14.88 -8.06 -15.55
CA THR A 147 14.98 -9.18 -14.61
C THR A 147 14.44 -8.82 -13.22
N LEU A 148 14.05 -9.84 -12.45
CA LEU A 148 13.56 -9.68 -11.09
C LEU A 148 14.63 -9.05 -10.17
N GLU A 149 15.89 -9.44 -10.32
CA GLU A 149 16.98 -8.91 -9.48
C GLU A 149 17.27 -7.45 -9.80
N GLU A 150 17.26 -7.08 -11.08
CA GLU A 150 17.41 -5.69 -11.48
C GLU A 150 16.21 -4.83 -11.05
N PHE A 151 14.99 -5.38 -11.11
CA PHE A 151 13.81 -4.73 -10.58
C PHE A 151 13.96 -4.44 -9.08
N ARG A 152 14.41 -5.42 -8.28
CA ARG A 152 14.64 -5.26 -6.84
C ARG A 152 15.71 -4.21 -6.55
N ALA A 153 16.81 -4.22 -7.29
CA ALA A 153 17.89 -3.25 -7.14
C ALA A 153 17.40 -1.82 -7.44
N ARG A 154 16.73 -1.62 -8.59
CA ARG A 154 16.14 -0.32 -8.96
C ARG A 154 15.09 0.12 -7.94
N LEU A 155 14.23 -0.79 -7.47
CA LEU A 155 13.22 -0.49 -6.46
C LEU A 155 13.82 -0.09 -5.10
N ALA A 156 14.98 -0.63 -4.74
CA ALA A 156 15.69 -0.24 -3.52
C ALA A 156 16.18 1.21 -3.56
N SER A 157 16.53 1.73 -4.75
CA SER A 157 16.97 3.13 -4.93
C SER A 157 15.83 4.16 -4.92
N VAL A 158 14.57 3.74 -5.09
CA VAL A 158 13.43 4.67 -5.16
C VAL A 158 13.07 5.18 -3.77
N PRO A 159 13.12 6.50 -3.50
CA PRO A 159 12.77 7.04 -2.19
C PRO A 159 11.32 6.71 -1.79
N TRP A 160 11.10 6.45 -0.50
CA TRP A 160 9.76 6.14 0.02
C TRP A 160 8.74 7.27 -0.24
N THR A 161 9.20 8.52 -0.35
CA THR A 161 8.37 9.71 -0.64
C THR A 161 7.67 9.62 -1.99
N GLN A 162 8.28 8.97 -2.99
CA GLN A 162 7.70 8.80 -4.33
C GLN A 162 6.66 7.68 -4.39
N MET A 163 6.62 6.79 -3.39
CA MET A 163 5.70 5.64 -3.35
C MET A 163 4.46 5.88 -2.50
N GLN A 164 4.27 7.07 -1.93
CA GLN A 164 3.09 7.39 -1.15
C GLN A 164 1.95 7.82 -2.08
N PRO A 165 0.77 7.17 -2.02
CA PRO A 165 -0.41 7.75 -2.64
C PRO A 165 -0.82 9.01 -1.87
N ASN A 166 -1.01 10.12 -2.61
CA ASN A 166 -1.61 11.36 -2.09
C ASN A 166 -2.96 11.11 -1.40
#